data_AF-A0A544UIF5-F1
#
_entry.id   AF-A0A544UIF5-F1
#
_cell.length_a   1.000
_cell.length_b   1.000
_cell.length_c   1.000
_cell.angle_alpha   90.00
_cell.angle_beta   90.00
_cell.angle_gamma   90.00
#
_symmetry.space_group_name_H-M   'P 1'
#
loop_
_entity.id
_entity.type
_entity.pdbx_description
1 polymer ?
#
loop_
_entity_poly.entity_id
_entity_poly.type
_entity_poly.pdbx_seq_one_letter_code
_entity_poly.pdbx_strand_id
1 'polypeptide(L)'
;MLINGIDIDLAKLEKPLLLVSESEELLFRQLIQETLEHELTQYQLALSTRKSISLVRDFWFAMYKDREKLYINSGHALLYPIRLIIFEVVTQDDSFKRLSKKSFGDECLSLIYAIVLLQFVLLWIKERFSDNKEVYESLKFLYRTTDNNIDDQFSPSREQSIGQAIAVKAIRSEVRENSQEFASLLYQTYNFLHYLHDIEKDKEEKETTRQPSMKDVEETLNRFYETRYTTKKATFTG
;
A
#
# COMPACT_ATOMS: atom_id res chain seq x y z
N MET A 1 -15.87 5.70 -8.45
CA MET A 1 -14.81 6.12 -9.37
C MET A 1 -14.18 4.88 -10.01
N LEU A 2 -13.85 4.92 -11.31
CA LEU A 2 -13.36 3.74 -12.03
C LEU A 2 -11.83 3.57 -11.89
N ILE A 3 -11.37 2.48 -11.28
CA ILE A 3 -9.96 2.05 -11.32
C ILE A 3 -9.88 0.72 -12.05
N ASN A 4 -9.07 0.62 -13.10
CA ASN A 4 -8.92 -0.61 -13.90
C ASN A 4 -10.28 -1.20 -14.37
N GLY A 5 -11.26 -0.35 -14.68
CA GLY A 5 -12.60 -0.75 -15.11
C GLY A 5 -13.57 -1.14 -13.98
N ILE A 6 -13.23 -0.86 -12.72
CA ILE A 6 -14.02 -1.22 -11.53
C ILE A 6 -14.49 0.04 -10.83
N ASP A 7 -15.77 0.12 -10.50
CA ASP A 7 -16.27 1.22 -9.69
C ASP A 7 -15.93 1.00 -8.21
N ILE A 8 -15.01 1.81 -7.70
CA ILE A 8 -14.61 1.82 -6.30
C ILE A 8 -15.33 2.95 -5.58
N ASP A 9 -16.11 2.56 -4.58
CA ASP A 9 -16.76 3.44 -3.61
C ASP A 9 -15.91 3.53 -2.34
N LEU A 10 -15.22 4.67 -2.17
CA LEU A 10 -14.39 4.95 -1.01
C LEU A 10 -15.19 5.06 0.29
N ALA A 11 -16.52 5.22 0.22
CA ALA A 11 -17.37 5.18 1.41
C ALA A 11 -17.51 3.77 2.00
N LYS A 12 -17.24 2.73 1.19
CA LYS A 12 -17.35 1.31 1.53
C LYS A 12 -15.98 0.64 1.72
N LEU A 13 -14.96 1.39 2.14
CA LEU A 13 -13.70 0.79 2.56
C LEU A 13 -13.94 -0.09 3.80
N GLU A 14 -13.10 -1.12 3.97
CA GLU A 14 -13.15 -1.97 5.17
C GLU A 14 -12.93 -1.11 6.42
N LYS A 15 -13.24 -1.62 7.60
CA LYS A 15 -12.93 -0.87 8.83
C LYS A 15 -11.40 -0.78 9.03
N PRO A 16 -10.88 0.32 9.61
CA PRO A 16 -9.45 0.49 9.82
C PRO A 16 -8.91 -0.56 10.80
N LEU A 17 -7.66 -1.01 10.58
CA LEU A 17 -6.99 -1.89 11.55
C LEU A 17 -6.62 -1.14 12.82
N LEU A 18 -6.52 0.18 12.74
CA LEU A 18 -6.10 1.06 13.82
C LEU A 18 -7.32 1.81 14.38
N LEU A 19 -7.28 2.14 15.66
CA LEU A 19 -8.26 3.06 16.26
C LEU A 19 -7.99 4.48 15.73
N VAL A 20 -8.96 5.02 14.99
CA VAL A 20 -8.88 6.34 14.34
C VAL A 20 -10.17 7.11 14.54
N SER A 21 -10.08 8.43 14.47
CA SER A 21 -11.21 9.36 14.54
C SER A 21 -11.92 9.53 13.20
N GLU A 22 -13.16 10.01 13.23
CA GLU A 22 -13.92 10.30 12.00
C GLU A 22 -13.26 11.38 11.13
N SER A 23 -12.67 12.41 11.74
CA SER A 23 -11.95 13.46 11.02
C SER A 23 -10.73 12.93 10.26
N GLU A 24 -10.06 11.94 10.85
CA GLU A 24 -8.92 11.26 10.27
C GLU A 24 -9.31 10.37 9.10
N GLU A 25 -10.42 9.65 9.22
CA GLU A 25 -10.98 8.89 8.10
C GLU A 25 -11.42 9.81 6.94
N LEU A 26 -12.04 10.95 7.26
CA LEU A 26 -12.44 11.92 6.26
C LEU A 26 -11.24 12.50 5.51
N LEU A 27 -10.17 12.85 6.23
CA LEU A 27 -8.92 13.34 5.66
C LEU A 27 -8.31 12.33 4.70
N PHE A 28 -8.21 11.06 5.11
CA PHE A 28 -7.75 10.00 4.21
C PHE A 28 -8.58 9.91 2.94
N ARG A 29 -9.92 9.93 3.07
CA ARG A 29 -10.84 9.81 1.92
C ARG A 29 -10.66 10.97 0.93
N GLN A 30 -10.46 12.19 1.42
CA GLN A 30 -10.21 13.34 0.56
C GLN A 30 -8.90 13.18 -0.21
N LEU A 31 -7.80 12.87 0.49
CA LEU A 31 -6.48 12.73 -0.12
C LEU A 31 -6.44 11.58 -1.13
N ILE A 32 -7.01 10.42 -0.78
CA ILE A 32 -6.99 9.25 -1.67
C ILE A 32 -7.90 9.48 -2.89
N GLN A 33 -9.01 10.20 -2.73
CA GLN A 33 -9.87 10.54 -3.87
C GLN A 33 -9.12 11.41 -4.87
N GLU A 34 -8.47 12.49 -4.42
CA GLU A 34 -7.65 13.33 -5.28
C GLU A 34 -6.54 12.52 -5.96
N THR A 35 -5.85 11.67 -5.21
CA THR A 35 -4.78 10.80 -5.73
C THR A 35 -5.26 9.89 -6.86
N LEU A 36 -6.48 9.40 -6.76
CA LEU A 36 -7.06 8.46 -7.72
C LEU A 36 -7.63 9.14 -8.96
N GLU A 37 -8.20 10.34 -8.80
CA GLU A 37 -8.70 11.17 -9.92
C GLU A 37 -7.56 11.65 -10.83
N HIS A 38 -6.33 11.73 -10.33
CA HIS A 38 -5.13 12.10 -11.08
C HIS A 38 -4.39 10.92 -11.73
N GLU A 39 -5.02 9.73 -11.82
CA GLU A 39 -4.54 8.56 -12.58
C GLU A 39 -3.04 8.21 -12.42
N LEU A 40 -2.54 8.13 -11.18
CA LEU A 40 -1.18 7.63 -10.91
C LEU A 40 -1.02 6.18 -11.38
N THR A 41 -0.58 6.03 -12.63
CA THR A 41 -0.65 4.80 -13.44
C THR A 41 0.28 3.68 -12.93
N GLN A 42 1.13 3.98 -11.94
CA GLN A 42 2.20 3.10 -11.46
C GLN A 42 1.87 2.29 -10.20
N TYR A 43 0.79 2.63 -9.49
CA TYR A 43 0.40 1.99 -8.22
C TYR A 43 -0.72 0.97 -8.37
N GLN A 44 -0.72 0.28 -9.52
CA GLN A 44 -1.82 -0.58 -9.93
C GLN A 44 -2.17 -1.61 -8.86
N LEU A 45 -1.23 -2.12 -8.06
CA LEU A 45 -1.54 -3.09 -7.01
C LEU A 45 -1.99 -2.42 -5.71
N ALA A 46 -1.32 -1.36 -5.25
CA ALA A 46 -1.70 -0.66 -4.02
C ALA A 46 -3.10 -0.02 -4.12
N LEU A 47 -3.49 0.43 -5.30
CA LEU A 47 -4.74 1.16 -5.54
C LEU A 47 -5.77 0.38 -6.37
N SER A 48 -5.57 -0.91 -6.66
CA SER A 48 -6.49 -1.66 -7.56
C SER A 48 -7.81 -2.06 -6.93
N THR A 49 -7.88 -2.20 -5.61
CA THR A 49 -9.05 -2.76 -4.93
C THR A 49 -9.39 -1.98 -3.67
N ARG A 50 -10.65 -2.06 -3.22
CA ARG A 50 -11.04 -1.50 -1.92
C ARG A 50 -10.18 -2.02 -0.77
N LYS A 51 -9.71 -3.27 -0.86
CA LYS A 51 -8.89 -3.93 0.16
C LYS A 51 -7.45 -3.47 0.16
N SER A 52 -6.85 -3.30 -1.02
CA SER A 52 -5.50 -2.73 -1.14
C SER A 52 -5.50 -1.26 -0.67
N ILE A 53 -6.53 -0.49 -1.03
CA ILE A 53 -6.72 0.90 -0.55
C ILE A 53 -6.92 0.92 0.97
N SER A 54 -7.67 -0.03 1.52
CA SER A 54 -7.83 -0.16 2.98
C SER A 54 -6.49 -0.44 3.67
N LEU A 55 -5.59 -1.18 3.03
CA LEU A 55 -4.23 -1.40 3.54
C LEU A 55 -3.33 -0.17 3.39
N VAL A 56 -3.44 0.59 2.27
CA VAL A 56 -2.81 1.91 2.14
C VAL A 56 -3.21 2.80 3.31
N ARG A 57 -4.51 2.83 3.65
CA ARG A 57 -5.02 3.60 4.79
C ARG A 57 -4.34 3.23 6.12
N ASP A 58 -4.14 1.94 6.41
CA ASP A 58 -3.49 1.55 7.67
C ASP A 58 -2.03 2.00 7.70
N PHE A 59 -1.31 1.82 6.59
CA PHE A 59 0.08 2.28 6.50
C PHE A 59 0.18 3.79 6.56
N TRP A 60 -0.73 4.51 5.92
CA TRP A 60 -0.82 5.96 5.99
C TRP A 60 -1.00 6.43 7.44
N PHE A 61 -1.95 5.86 8.17
CA PHE A 61 -2.13 6.16 9.59
C PHE A 61 -0.88 5.83 10.41
N ALA A 62 -0.25 4.69 10.15
CA ALA A 62 0.99 4.28 10.80
C ALA A 62 2.16 5.24 10.56
N MET A 63 2.22 5.86 9.39
CA MET A 63 3.24 6.85 9.06
C MET A 63 2.90 8.23 9.62
N TYR A 64 1.68 8.71 9.39
CA TYR A 64 1.23 10.06 9.72
C TYR A 64 1.16 10.33 11.23
N LYS A 65 0.74 9.35 12.05
CA LYS A 65 0.46 9.53 13.49
C LYS A 65 1.54 9.02 14.44
N ASP A 66 2.62 8.45 13.90
CA ASP A 66 3.65 7.68 14.62
C ASP A 66 3.11 6.40 15.27
N ARG A 67 3.81 5.29 15.03
CA ARG A 67 3.41 3.93 15.40
C ARG A 67 3.24 3.74 16.91
N GLU A 68 3.99 4.49 17.73
CA GLU A 68 3.98 4.35 19.19
C GLU A 68 2.64 4.73 19.83
N LYS A 69 1.74 5.39 19.09
CA LYS A 69 0.41 5.81 19.57
C LYS A 69 -0.76 5.01 18.99
N LEU A 70 -0.50 3.97 18.20
CA LEU A 70 -1.54 3.31 17.41
C LEU A 70 -1.98 1.98 18.04
N TYR A 71 -3.23 1.96 18.51
CA TYR A 71 -3.87 0.77 19.05
C TYR A 71 -4.54 -0.01 17.91
N ILE A 72 -4.23 -1.30 17.81
CA ILE A 72 -4.89 -2.19 16.86
C ILE A 72 -6.33 -2.42 17.34
N ASN A 73 -7.29 -2.24 16.44
CA ASN A 73 -8.67 -2.62 16.66
C ASN A 73 -8.81 -4.15 16.59
N SER A 74 -8.69 -4.81 17.74
CA SER A 74 -8.70 -6.28 17.85
C SER A 74 -9.98 -6.92 17.29
N GLY A 75 -11.12 -6.21 17.34
CA GLY A 75 -12.37 -6.67 16.76
C GLY A 75 -12.36 -6.73 15.23
N HIS A 76 -11.57 -5.88 14.57
CA HIS A 76 -11.45 -5.84 13.10
C HIS A 76 -10.23 -6.62 12.60
N ALA A 77 -9.16 -6.67 13.39
CA ALA A 77 -7.96 -7.44 13.07
C ALA A 77 -8.24 -8.92 12.79
N LEU A 78 -9.22 -9.51 13.48
CA LEU A 78 -9.67 -10.89 13.26
C LEU A 78 -10.44 -11.09 11.93
N LEU A 79 -11.06 -10.04 11.40
CA LEU A 79 -11.82 -10.09 10.14
C LEU A 79 -10.91 -9.95 8.92
N TYR A 80 -9.73 -9.34 9.10
CA TYR A 80 -8.80 -9.03 8.02
C TYR A 80 -7.40 -9.58 8.29
N PRO A 81 -7.24 -10.89 8.53
CA PRO A 81 -5.99 -11.45 9.04
C PRO A 81 -4.82 -11.37 8.03
N ILE A 82 -5.10 -11.42 6.72
CA ILE A 82 -4.08 -11.20 5.68
C ILE A 82 -3.59 -9.74 5.70
N ARG A 83 -4.52 -8.78 5.82
CA ARG A 83 -4.21 -7.35 5.93
C ARG A 83 -3.37 -7.08 7.18
N LEU A 84 -3.75 -7.69 8.30
CA LEU A 84 -3.03 -7.62 9.57
C LEU A 84 -1.60 -8.16 9.45
N ILE A 85 -1.39 -9.36 8.90
CA ILE A 85 -0.04 -9.92 8.84
C ILE A 85 0.87 -9.06 7.94
N ILE A 86 0.37 -8.53 6.82
CA ILE A 86 1.15 -7.63 5.96
C ILE A 86 1.52 -6.35 6.73
N PHE A 87 0.56 -5.77 7.44
CA PHE A 87 0.80 -4.62 8.31
C PHE A 87 1.86 -4.92 9.37
N GLU A 88 1.75 -6.05 10.08
CA GLU A 88 2.69 -6.45 11.12
C GLU A 88 4.11 -6.63 10.59
N VAL A 89 4.29 -7.39 9.51
CA VAL A 89 5.64 -7.70 8.99
C VAL A 89 6.33 -6.46 8.43
N VAL A 90 5.59 -5.55 7.81
CA VAL A 90 6.16 -4.32 7.25
C VAL A 90 6.45 -3.30 8.35
N THR A 91 5.51 -3.05 9.26
CA THR A 91 5.68 -1.99 10.28
C THR A 91 6.76 -2.31 11.31
N GLN A 92 7.12 -3.58 11.47
CA GLN A 92 8.20 -4.02 12.36
C GLN A 92 9.60 -3.67 11.85
N ASP A 93 9.78 -3.49 10.55
CA ASP A 93 11.07 -3.18 9.94
C ASP A 93 11.56 -1.76 10.26
N ASP A 94 12.86 -1.59 10.37
CA ASP A 94 13.47 -0.29 10.70
C ASP A 94 13.36 0.72 9.55
N SER A 95 13.31 0.26 8.29
CA SER A 95 13.12 1.11 7.12
C SER A 95 11.73 1.77 7.18
N PHE A 96 10.71 1.01 7.56
CA PHE A 96 9.37 1.56 7.80
C PHE A 96 9.38 2.61 8.90
N LYS A 97 9.99 2.31 10.06
CA LYS A 97 10.07 3.26 11.19
C LYS A 97 10.77 4.57 10.78
N ARG A 98 11.81 4.48 9.94
CA ARG A 98 12.51 5.65 9.40
C ARG A 98 11.63 6.46 8.45
N LEU A 99 10.86 5.82 7.58
CA LEU A 99 9.88 6.51 6.72
C LEU A 99 8.81 7.23 7.55
N SER A 100 8.22 6.53 8.51
CA SER A 100 7.20 7.10 9.41
C SER A 100 7.72 8.33 10.15
N LYS A 101 8.96 8.29 10.68
CA LYS A 101 9.57 9.46 11.33
C LYS A 101 9.80 10.64 10.37
N LYS A 102 10.07 10.37 9.09
CA LYS A 102 10.30 11.41 8.08
C LYS A 102 9.02 12.11 7.64
N SER A 103 7.92 11.37 7.53
CA SER A 103 6.63 11.90 7.06
C SER A 103 5.65 12.22 8.21
N PHE A 104 6.10 12.13 9.46
CA PHE A 104 5.26 12.37 10.63
C PHE A 104 4.58 13.75 10.56
N GLY A 105 3.25 13.77 10.69
CA GLY A 105 2.46 14.99 10.60
C GLY A 105 2.29 15.55 9.18
N ASP A 106 2.91 14.97 8.15
CA ASP A 106 2.73 15.33 6.75
C ASP A 106 1.79 14.33 6.08
N GLU A 107 0.59 14.78 5.75
CA GLU A 107 -0.49 13.94 5.26
C GLU A 107 -0.25 13.43 3.84
N CYS A 108 0.21 14.32 2.96
CA CYS A 108 0.48 14.03 1.56
C CYS A 108 1.72 13.14 1.42
N LEU A 109 2.82 13.50 2.11
CA LEU A 109 4.06 12.73 2.06
C LEU A 109 3.87 11.33 2.65
N SER A 110 3.16 11.22 3.78
CA SER A 110 2.83 9.91 4.36
C SER A 110 1.99 9.06 3.40
N LEU A 111 1.09 9.69 2.62
CA LEU A 111 0.25 8.96 1.68
C LEU A 111 1.08 8.42 0.52
N ILE A 112 1.94 9.24 -0.07
CA ILE A 112 2.86 8.83 -1.14
C ILE A 112 3.75 7.68 -0.66
N TYR A 113 4.33 7.81 0.53
CA TYR A 113 5.17 6.77 1.12
C TYR A 113 4.40 5.47 1.34
N ALA A 114 3.17 5.54 1.88
CA ALA A 114 2.33 4.37 2.09
C ALA A 114 1.98 3.67 0.76
N ILE A 115 1.60 4.43 -0.28
CA ILE A 115 1.23 3.89 -1.59
C ILE A 115 2.44 3.21 -2.26
N VAL A 116 3.59 3.89 -2.33
CA VAL A 116 4.81 3.35 -2.94
C VAL A 116 5.28 2.11 -2.20
N LEU A 117 5.35 2.18 -0.88
CA LEU A 117 5.77 1.07 -0.04
C LEU A 117 4.89 -0.16 -0.27
N LEU A 118 3.57 0.05 -0.22
CA LEU A 118 2.63 -1.02 -0.39
C LEU A 118 2.73 -1.63 -1.80
N GLN A 119 2.95 -0.82 -2.83
CA GLN A 119 3.12 -1.32 -4.19
C GLN A 119 4.26 -2.35 -4.29
N PHE A 120 5.42 -2.07 -3.70
CA PHE A 120 6.56 -2.98 -3.69
C PHE A 120 6.29 -4.24 -2.86
N VAL A 121 5.70 -4.09 -1.68
CA VAL A 121 5.34 -5.23 -0.81
C VAL A 121 4.33 -6.15 -1.49
N LEU A 122 3.28 -5.58 -2.08
CA LEU A 122 2.25 -6.33 -2.78
C LEU A 122 2.79 -7.03 -4.02
N LEU A 123 3.73 -6.42 -4.75
CA LEU A 123 4.39 -7.05 -5.88
C LEU A 123 5.23 -8.26 -5.41
N TRP A 124 6.04 -8.08 -4.36
CA TRP A 124 6.85 -9.17 -3.81
C TRP A 124 6.00 -10.35 -3.35
N ILE A 125 4.91 -10.10 -2.61
CA ILE A 125 3.97 -11.14 -2.17
C ILE A 125 3.35 -11.85 -3.39
N LYS A 126 2.91 -11.10 -4.41
CA LYS A 126 2.31 -11.66 -5.62
C LYS A 126 3.30 -12.57 -6.36
N GLU A 127 4.55 -12.17 -6.50
CA GLU A 127 5.59 -12.96 -7.18
C GLU A 127 5.92 -14.23 -6.40
N ARG A 128 6.11 -14.12 -5.08
CA ARG A 128 6.49 -15.22 -4.19
C ARG A 128 5.46 -16.34 -4.14
N PHE A 129 4.18 -15.99 -4.14
CA PHE A 129 3.09 -16.96 -4.04
C PHE A 129 2.42 -17.27 -5.37
N SER A 130 3.01 -16.85 -6.49
CA SER A 130 2.44 -17.04 -7.84
C SER A 130 2.18 -18.53 -8.15
N ASP A 131 3.09 -19.41 -7.75
CA ASP A 131 2.99 -20.87 -7.95
C ASP A 131 2.22 -21.59 -6.82
N ASN A 132 1.99 -20.92 -5.68
CA ASN A 132 1.24 -21.48 -4.56
C ASN A 132 -0.26 -21.18 -4.73
N LYS A 133 -0.97 -22.06 -5.43
CA LYS A 133 -2.40 -21.87 -5.76
C LYS A 133 -3.27 -21.56 -4.54
N GLU A 134 -3.06 -22.23 -3.40
CA GLU A 134 -3.89 -22.06 -2.20
C GLU A 134 -3.70 -20.69 -1.54
N VAL A 135 -2.45 -20.26 -1.43
CA VAL A 135 -2.11 -18.92 -0.92
C VAL A 135 -2.53 -17.85 -1.93
N TYR A 136 -2.31 -18.09 -3.22
CA TYR A 136 -2.68 -17.17 -4.30
C TYR A 136 -4.19 -16.94 -4.36
N GLU A 137 -5.04 -17.96 -4.28
CA GLU A 137 -6.50 -17.77 -4.24
C GLU A 137 -6.95 -16.96 -3.01
N SER A 138 -6.26 -17.12 -1.87
CA SER A 138 -6.54 -16.35 -0.66
C SER A 138 -6.07 -14.90 -0.80
N LEU A 139 -4.94 -14.67 -1.46
CA LEU A 139 -4.40 -13.37 -1.78
C LEU A 139 -5.17 -12.65 -2.89
N LYS A 140 -5.86 -13.39 -3.78
CA LYS A 140 -6.73 -12.79 -4.80
C LYS A 140 -7.83 -11.94 -4.19
N PHE A 141 -8.22 -12.16 -2.93
CA PHE A 141 -9.11 -11.23 -2.25
C PHE A 141 -8.50 -9.84 -2.07
N LEU A 142 -7.17 -9.69 -2.02
CA LEU A 142 -6.50 -8.38 -2.07
C LEU A 142 -6.29 -7.87 -3.50
N TYR A 143 -6.11 -8.76 -4.49
CA TYR A 143 -5.64 -8.42 -5.84
C TYR A 143 -6.69 -8.46 -6.96
N ARG A 144 -7.84 -9.12 -6.77
CA ARG A 144 -8.84 -9.27 -7.85
C ARG A 144 -9.58 -7.97 -8.07
N THR A 145 -9.65 -7.60 -9.35
CA THR A 145 -10.40 -6.48 -9.89
C THR A 145 -11.93 -6.70 -9.84
N THR A 146 -12.40 -7.93 -9.70
CA THR A 146 -13.82 -8.17 -9.48
C THR A 146 -14.14 -8.10 -7.99
N ASP A 147 -14.37 -6.87 -7.52
CA ASP A 147 -15.15 -6.57 -6.32
C ASP A 147 -16.61 -7.02 -6.58
N ASN A 148 -16.82 -8.31 -6.80
CA ASN A 148 -18.14 -8.88 -6.96
C ASN A 148 -18.89 -8.62 -5.66
N ASN A 149 -19.87 -7.71 -5.74
CA ASN A 149 -20.96 -7.39 -4.83
C ASN A 149 -21.30 -8.49 -3.82
N ILE A 150 -20.46 -8.70 -2.82
CA ILE A 150 -20.83 -9.42 -1.61
C ILE A 150 -20.88 -8.34 -0.56
N ASP A 151 -22.12 -7.93 -0.31
CA ASP A 151 -22.50 -6.99 0.73
C ASP A 151 -21.80 -7.28 2.06
N ASP A 152 -21.63 -6.18 2.78
CA ASP A 152 -21.15 -6.07 4.14
C ASP A 152 -21.70 -7.17 5.09
N GLN A 153 -20.85 -7.59 6.04
CA GLN A 153 -21.20 -8.28 7.29
C GLN A 153 -21.50 -9.79 7.31
N PHE A 154 -21.26 -10.57 6.26
CA PHE A 154 -21.22 -12.03 6.47
C PHE A 154 -19.85 -12.47 6.98
N SER A 155 -19.86 -13.17 8.11
CA SER A 155 -18.68 -13.87 8.63
C SER A 155 -18.07 -14.71 7.50
N PRO A 156 -16.73 -14.69 7.31
CA PRO A 156 -16.10 -15.44 6.23
C PRO A 156 -16.54 -16.91 6.29
N SER A 157 -16.74 -17.53 5.12
CA SER A 157 -17.04 -18.97 5.09
C SER A 157 -15.90 -19.75 5.74
N ARG A 158 -16.17 -20.97 6.21
CA ARG A 158 -15.14 -21.81 6.83
C ARG A 158 -13.95 -22.01 5.89
N GLU A 159 -14.19 -22.22 4.61
CA GLU A 159 -13.17 -22.39 3.57
C GLU A 159 -12.35 -21.11 3.39
N GLN A 160 -13.00 -19.94 3.41
CA GLN A 160 -12.31 -18.65 3.35
C GLN A 160 -11.46 -18.42 4.60
N SER A 161 -11.96 -18.72 5.80
CA SER A 161 -11.18 -18.62 7.04
C SER A 161 -9.97 -19.55 7.04
N ILE A 162 -10.12 -20.77 6.53
CA ILE A 162 -9.01 -21.73 6.37
C ILE A 162 -7.98 -21.18 5.38
N GLY A 163 -8.41 -20.74 4.19
CA GLY A 163 -7.53 -20.16 3.18
C GLY A 163 -6.76 -18.95 3.70
N GLN A 164 -7.44 -18.04 4.40
CA GLN A 164 -6.82 -16.89 5.05
C GLN A 164 -5.77 -17.31 6.09
N ALA A 165 -6.07 -18.30 6.94
CA ALA A 165 -5.12 -18.79 7.94
C ALA A 165 -3.88 -19.42 7.28
N ILE A 166 -4.07 -20.16 6.17
CA ILE A 166 -2.98 -20.74 5.39
C ILE A 166 -2.12 -19.64 4.77
N ALA A 167 -2.74 -18.62 4.16
CA ALA A 167 -2.03 -17.47 3.61
C ALA A 167 -1.24 -16.71 4.68
N VAL A 168 -1.83 -16.47 5.85
CA VAL A 168 -1.14 -15.81 6.97
C VAL A 168 0.08 -16.59 7.41
N LYS A 169 -0.07 -17.92 7.57
CA LYS A 169 1.04 -18.79 7.93
C LYS A 169 2.13 -18.76 6.86
N ALA A 170 1.75 -18.83 5.59
CA ALA A 170 2.68 -18.82 4.46
C ALA A 170 3.46 -17.49 4.38
N ILE A 171 2.78 -16.34 4.45
CA ILE A 171 3.43 -15.02 4.46
C ILE A 171 4.40 -14.90 5.63
N ARG A 172 3.97 -15.29 6.84
CA ARG A 172 4.81 -15.21 8.03
C ARG A 172 6.04 -16.10 7.92
N SER A 173 5.88 -17.33 7.40
CA SER A 173 7.00 -18.24 7.14
C SER A 173 7.95 -17.67 6.07
N GLU A 174 7.42 -17.21 4.94
CA GLU A 174 8.22 -16.69 3.83
C GLU A 174 9.06 -15.47 4.25
N VAL A 175 8.45 -14.52 4.97
CA VAL A 175 9.18 -13.36 5.51
C VAL A 175 10.22 -13.76 6.53
N ARG A 176 9.94 -14.76 7.38
CA ARG A 176 10.91 -15.23 8.38
C ARG A 176 12.10 -15.92 7.72
N GLU A 177 11.84 -16.81 6.78
CA GLU A 177 12.85 -17.60 6.06
C GLU A 177 13.70 -16.73 5.12
N ASN A 178 13.09 -15.69 4.54
CA ASN A 178 13.75 -14.74 3.64
C ASN A 178 13.89 -13.34 4.25
N SER A 179 14.11 -13.27 5.57
CA SER A 179 14.12 -12.00 6.33
C SER A 179 15.09 -10.96 5.79
N GLN A 180 16.28 -11.37 5.34
CA GLN A 180 17.25 -10.46 4.74
C GLN A 180 16.78 -9.90 3.40
N GLU A 181 16.12 -10.71 2.57
CA GLU A 181 15.59 -10.27 1.29
C GLU A 181 14.42 -9.31 1.50
N PHE A 182 13.51 -9.64 2.42
CA PHE A 182 12.37 -8.78 2.75
C PHE A 182 12.83 -7.44 3.35
N ALA A 183 13.81 -7.45 4.26
CA ALA A 183 14.42 -6.23 4.78
C ALA A 183 15.13 -5.43 3.66
N SER A 184 15.79 -6.11 2.73
CA SER A 184 16.42 -5.47 1.57
C SER A 184 15.40 -4.80 0.65
N LEU A 185 14.23 -5.43 0.42
CA LEU A 185 13.12 -4.82 -0.31
C LEU A 185 12.70 -3.51 0.37
N LEU A 186 12.41 -3.55 1.67
CA LEU A 186 11.96 -2.38 2.43
C LEU A 186 13.04 -1.28 2.48
N TYR A 187 14.31 -1.65 2.60
CA TYR A 187 15.43 -0.72 2.55
C TYR A 187 15.59 -0.05 1.18
N GLN A 188 15.47 -0.82 0.09
CA GLN A 188 15.51 -0.30 -1.27
C GLN A 188 14.33 0.65 -1.51
N THR A 189 13.13 0.29 -1.06
CA THR A 189 11.97 1.17 -1.14
C THR A 189 12.15 2.45 -0.31
N TYR A 190 12.74 2.35 0.88
CA TYR A 190 13.12 3.51 1.68
C TYR A 190 14.08 4.43 0.93
N ASN A 191 15.15 3.89 0.33
CA ASN A 191 16.13 4.70 -0.40
C ASN A 191 15.50 5.35 -1.63
N PHE A 192 14.61 4.64 -2.31
CA PHE A 192 13.86 5.18 -3.44
C PHE A 192 12.98 6.36 -3.01
N LEU A 193 12.18 6.19 -1.95
CA LEU A 193 11.35 7.25 -1.40
C LEU A 193 12.16 8.45 -0.88
N HIS A 194 13.31 8.18 -0.26
CA HIS A 194 14.21 9.21 0.20
C HIS A 194 14.80 10.01 -0.97
N TYR A 195 15.22 9.33 -2.03
CA TYR A 195 15.73 9.96 -3.24
C TYR A 195 14.68 10.84 -3.91
N LEU A 196 13.43 10.37 -4.02
CA LEU A 196 12.33 11.17 -4.55
C LEU A 196 12.12 12.45 -3.73
N HIS A 197 12.04 12.31 -2.41
CA HIS A 197 11.85 13.42 -1.50
C HIS A 197 13.02 14.44 -1.53
N ASP A 198 14.26 13.97 -1.66
CA ASP A 198 15.42 14.86 -1.72
C ASP A 198 15.49 15.62 -3.05
N ILE A 199 15.09 15.00 -4.17
CA ILE A 199 14.92 15.69 -5.46
C ILE A 199 13.88 16.80 -5.37
N GLU A 200 12.78 16.57 -4.66
CA GLU A 200 11.75 17.59 -4.49
C GLU A 200 12.24 18.76 -3.65
N LYS A 201 12.97 18.49 -2.57
CA LYS A 201 13.59 19.57 -1.77
C LYS A 201 14.58 20.41 -2.58
N ASP A 202 15.42 19.77 -3.39
CA ASP A 202 16.37 20.47 -4.26
C ASP A 202 15.68 21.31 -5.36
N LYS A 203 14.44 20.95 -5.75
CA LYS A 203 13.60 21.74 -6.65
C LYS A 203 12.93 22.91 -5.92
N GLU A 204 12.40 22.70 -4.72
CA GLU A 204 11.78 23.75 -3.90
C GLU A 204 12.76 24.84 -3.46
N GLU A 205 14.02 24.47 -3.14
CA GLU A 205 15.05 25.45 -2.79
C GLU A 205 15.45 26.35 -3.99
N LYS A 206 15.17 25.92 -5.23
CA LYS A 206 15.38 26.72 -6.45
C LYS A 206 14.14 27.49 -6.88
N GLU A 207 12.95 27.06 -6.47
CA GLU A 207 11.67 27.72 -6.73
C GLU A 207 11.01 28.14 -5.41
N THR A 208 11.44 29.26 -4.84
CA THR A 208 11.04 29.75 -3.50
C THR A 208 9.56 30.16 -3.33
N THR A 209 8.60 29.60 -4.08
CA THR A 209 7.16 29.94 -3.94
C THR A 209 6.16 28.82 -4.22
N ARG A 210 6.55 27.54 -4.32
CA ARG A 210 5.57 26.47 -4.57
C ARG A 210 5.74 25.30 -3.61
N GLN A 211 4.63 24.93 -2.97
CA GLN A 211 4.46 23.65 -2.29
C GLN A 211 4.75 22.50 -3.26
N PRO A 212 5.19 21.32 -2.77
CA PRO A 212 5.53 20.20 -3.63
C PRO A 212 4.22 19.73 -4.27
N SER A 213 4.14 19.84 -5.59
CA SER A 213 2.94 19.44 -6.32
C SER A 213 3.01 17.94 -6.60
N MET A 214 1.91 17.20 -6.44
CA MET A 214 1.82 15.78 -6.81
C MET A 214 2.29 15.49 -8.25
N LYS A 215 2.27 16.49 -9.13
CA LYS A 215 2.81 16.40 -10.51
C LYS A 215 4.33 16.22 -10.55
N ASP A 216 5.08 16.76 -9.60
CA ASP A 216 6.55 16.60 -9.54
C ASP A 216 6.96 15.20 -9.07
N VAL A 217 6.22 14.64 -8.11
CA VAL A 217 6.30 13.23 -7.69
C VAL A 217 5.98 12.32 -8.87
N GLU A 218 4.86 12.57 -9.55
CA GLU A 218 4.40 11.82 -10.72
C GLU A 218 5.42 11.87 -11.88
N GLU A 219 5.95 13.05 -12.24
CA GLU A 219 6.99 13.19 -13.26
C GLU A 219 8.30 12.49 -12.87
N THR A 220 8.70 12.57 -11.61
CA THR A 220 9.95 11.96 -11.13
C THR A 220 9.84 10.44 -11.10
N LEU A 221 8.69 9.93 -10.67
CA LEU A 221 8.31 8.53 -10.78
C LEU A 221 8.24 8.09 -12.25
N ASN A 222 7.51 8.79 -13.11
CA ASN A 222 7.42 8.52 -14.55
C ASN A 222 8.81 8.49 -15.21
N ARG A 223 9.69 9.44 -14.92
CA ARG A 223 11.06 9.51 -15.45
C ARG A 223 11.94 8.35 -14.98
N PHE A 224 11.80 7.91 -13.72
CA PHE A 224 12.49 6.73 -13.19
C PHE A 224 12.09 5.44 -13.93
N TYR A 225 10.78 5.24 -14.15
CA TYR A 225 10.28 4.06 -14.87
C TYR A 225 10.53 4.12 -16.38
N GLU A 226 10.45 5.30 -17.02
CA GLU A 226 10.86 5.49 -18.41
C GLU A 226 12.32 5.09 -18.61
N THR A 227 13.23 5.55 -17.76
CA THR A 227 14.67 5.24 -17.88
C THR A 227 14.97 3.74 -17.72
N ARG A 228 14.18 3.02 -16.90
CA ARG A 228 14.34 1.57 -16.65
C ARG A 228 13.67 0.66 -17.68
N TYR A 229 12.57 1.10 -18.31
CA TYR A 229 11.77 0.28 -19.25
C TYR A 229 11.84 0.73 -20.72
N THR A 230 12.51 1.84 -21.04
CA THR A 230 12.73 2.26 -22.44
C THR A 230 14.04 1.73 -23.05
N THR A 231 14.98 1.20 -22.26
CA THR A 231 16.28 0.77 -22.81
C THR A 231 16.29 -0.59 -23.51
N LYS A 232 15.21 -1.39 -23.48
CA LYS A 232 14.96 -2.49 -24.44
C LYS A 232 13.47 -2.82 -24.56
N LYS A 233 12.69 -2.01 -25.30
CA LYS A 233 11.38 -2.44 -25.81
C LYS A 233 11.55 -3.11 -27.18
N ALA A 234 11.59 -4.44 -27.18
CA ALA A 234 10.84 -5.19 -28.17
C ALA A 234 9.53 -5.61 -27.49
N THR A 235 8.43 -4.94 -27.87
CA THR A 235 7.03 -5.36 -27.72
C THR A 235 6.63 -6.11 -26.45
N PHE A 236 6.00 -5.42 -25.50
CA PHE A 236 5.17 -6.05 -24.47
C PHE A 236 3.70 -5.80 -24.80
N THR A 237 3.09 -6.77 -25.47
CA THR A 237 1.65 -7.02 -25.44
C THR A 237 1.44 -8.18 -24.47
N GLY A 238 0.72 -7.94 -23.38
CA GLY A 238 0.42 -8.91 -22.33
C GLY A 238 -0.16 -8.19 -21.11
#